data_AF-A0A8J8IRA0-F1
#
_entry.id   AF-A0A8J8IRA0-F1
#
_cell.length_a   1.000
_cell.length_b   1.000
_cell.length_c   1.000
_cell.angle_alpha   90.00
_cell.angle_beta   90.00
_cell.angle_gamma   90.00
#
_symmetry.space_group_name_H-M   'P 1'
#
loop_
_entity.id
_entity.type
_entity.pdbx_description
1 polymer ?
#
loop_
_entity_poly.entity_id
_entity_poly.type
_entity_poly.pdbx_seq_one_letter_code
_entity_poly.pdbx_strand_id
1 'polypeptide(L)'
;MLRSKNKAQTALEMMFIAGIILLGIALVVPSYFEENKVTSVVTYVRASASRACDYLNMGVFTDDPRYSVLNPALERLNGVNPNLRVLRLETSQLNNTITITVVLTTPYSAIDNETLASAIESFIVHDLSTTTNLALSNGTLVYGDTIVNIAVRVER
;
A
#
# COMPACT_ATOMS: atom_id res chain seq x y z
N MET A 1 16.68 63.18 -0.71
CA MET A 1 16.18 62.20 0.29
C MET A 1 15.01 61.31 -0.20
N LEU A 2 14.50 61.43 -1.42
CA LEU A 2 13.34 60.63 -1.92
C LEU A 2 13.67 59.21 -2.42
N ARG A 3 14.95 58.87 -2.64
CA ARG A 3 15.34 57.59 -3.28
C ARG A 3 15.25 56.35 -2.38
N SER A 4 15.18 56.55 -1.05
CA SER A 4 15.09 55.46 -0.06
C SER A 4 13.65 54.95 0.11
N LYS A 5 12.65 55.83 0.04
CA LYS A 5 11.22 55.47 0.18
C LYS A 5 10.76 54.45 -0.87
N ASN A 6 11.19 54.61 -2.12
CA ASN A 6 10.78 53.72 -3.20
C ASN A 6 11.37 52.30 -3.02
N LYS A 7 12.61 52.17 -2.52
CA LYS A 7 13.23 50.86 -2.25
C LYS A 7 12.56 50.12 -1.09
N ALA A 8 12.16 50.84 -0.04
CA ALA A 8 11.44 50.26 1.08
C ALA A 8 10.03 49.78 0.68
N GLN A 9 9.34 50.52 -0.19
CA GLN A 9 8.05 50.13 -0.74
C GLN A 9 8.15 48.86 -1.60
N THR A 10 9.14 48.79 -2.50
CA THR A 10 9.35 47.59 -3.33
C THR A 10 9.76 46.37 -2.49
N ALA A 11 10.52 46.55 -1.41
CA ALA A 11 10.85 45.47 -0.50
C ALA A 11 9.62 44.93 0.25
N LEU A 12 8.70 45.81 0.65
CA LEU A 12 7.48 45.43 1.35
C LEU A 12 6.50 44.71 0.42
N GLU A 13 6.37 45.15 -0.83
CA GLU A 13 5.61 44.44 -1.87
C GLU A 13 6.20 43.05 -2.17
N MET A 14 7.53 42.94 -2.27
CA MET A 14 8.19 41.65 -2.47
C MET A 14 8.01 40.70 -1.28
N MET A 15 8.09 41.20 -0.04
CA MET A 15 7.81 40.41 1.15
C MET A 15 6.36 39.96 1.22
N PHE A 16 5.42 40.81 0.79
CA PHE A 16 4.00 40.46 0.73
C PHE A 16 3.73 39.35 -0.30
N ILE A 17 4.30 39.47 -1.50
CA ILE A 17 4.20 38.44 -2.55
C ILE A 17 4.84 37.13 -2.08
N ALA A 18 6.05 37.19 -1.51
CA ALA A 18 6.72 36.01 -0.96
C ALA A 18 5.91 35.36 0.16
N GLY A 19 5.28 36.16 1.03
CA GLY A 19 4.39 35.68 2.08
C GLY A 19 3.18 34.92 1.54
N ILE A 20 2.52 35.44 0.51
CA ILE A 20 1.39 34.76 -0.15
C ILE A 20 1.83 33.44 -0.78
N ILE A 21 2.98 33.42 -1.46
CA ILE A 21 3.53 32.21 -2.09
C ILE A 21 3.84 31.16 -1.02
N LEU A 22 4.55 31.52 0.05
CA LEU A 22 4.89 30.60 1.13
C LEU A 22 3.65 30.03 1.83
N LEU A 23 2.63 30.88 2.06
CA LEU A 23 1.37 30.43 2.64
C LEU A 23 0.64 29.46 1.70
N GLY A 24 0.62 29.73 0.39
CA GLY A 24 0.05 28.85 -0.61
C GLY A 24 0.74 27.48 -0.65
N ILE A 25 2.08 27.47 -0.63
CA ILE A 25 2.87 26.24 -0.57
C ILE A 25 2.56 25.47 0.72
N ALA A 26 2.52 26.12 1.87
CA ALA A 26 2.26 25.48 3.16
C ALA A 26 0.87 24.81 3.23
N LEU A 27 -0.12 25.34 2.52
CA LEU A 27 -1.47 24.77 2.47
C LEU A 27 -1.59 23.60 1.48
N VAL A 28 -0.86 23.65 0.36
CA VAL A 28 -1.00 22.68 -0.73
C VAL A 28 -0.11 21.46 -0.53
N VAL A 29 1.13 21.67 -0.09
CA VAL A 29 2.15 20.62 0.01
C VAL A 29 1.76 19.43 0.88
N PRO A 30 1.16 19.59 2.08
CA PRO A 30 0.80 18.45 2.93
C PRO A 30 -0.19 17.49 2.24
N SER A 31 -1.21 18.03 1.58
CA SER A 31 -2.23 17.25 0.86
C SER A 31 -1.61 16.38 -0.24
N TYR A 32 -0.68 16.95 -1.02
CA TYR A 32 0.06 16.22 -2.05
C TYR A 32 0.90 15.08 -1.49
N PHE A 33 1.52 15.26 -0.32
CA PHE A 33 2.29 14.19 0.31
C PHE A 33 1.38 13.08 0.84
N GLU A 34 0.24 13.39 1.43
CA GLU A 34 -0.70 12.39 1.96
C GLU A 34 -1.32 11.51 0.86
N GLU A 35 -1.79 12.10 -0.24
CA GLU A 35 -2.37 11.35 -1.37
C GLU A 35 -1.34 10.40 -2.01
N ASN A 36 -0.08 10.86 -2.08
CA ASN A 36 1.03 10.04 -2.57
C ASN A 36 1.32 8.85 -1.64
N LYS A 37 1.14 8.98 -0.31
CA LYS A 37 1.32 7.86 0.63
C LYS A 37 0.29 6.76 0.35
N VAL A 38 -0.99 7.10 0.28
CA VAL A 38 -2.09 6.13 0.05
C VAL A 38 -1.88 5.39 -1.27
N THR A 39 -1.61 6.13 -2.34
CA THR A 39 -1.39 5.56 -3.68
C THR A 39 -0.18 4.62 -3.71
N SER A 40 0.90 4.97 -2.99
CA SER A 40 2.10 4.14 -2.90
C SER A 40 1.80 2.82 -2.17
N VAL A 41 1.14 2.88 -1.02
CA VAL A 41 0.78 1.68 -0.23
C VAL A 41 -0.14 0.76 -1.03
N VAL A 42 -1.17 1.30 -1.69
CA VAL A 42 -2.08 0.53 -2.55
C VAL A 42 -1.31 -0.15 -3.69
N THR A 43 -0.34 0.54 -4.29
CA THR A 43 0.50 -0.01 -5.35
C THR A 43 1.36 -1.17 -4.85
N TYR A 44 1.97 -1.02 -3.67
CA TYR A 44 2.77 -2.10 -3.08
C TYR A 44 1.91 -3.32 -2.73
N VAL A 45 0.74 -3.11 -2.10
CA VAL A 45 -0.20 -4.19 -1.79
C VAL A 45 -0.63 -4.92 -3.05
N ARG A 46 -0.99 -4.19 -4.12
CA ARG A 46 -1.38 -4.79 -5.41
C ARG A 46 -0.26 -5.63 -6.00
N ALA A 47 0.97 -5.11 -6.02
CA ALA A 47 2.12 -5.82 -6.57
C ALA A 47 2.42 -7.10 -5.76
N SER A 48 2.35 -7.01 -4.43
CA SER A 48 2.54 -8.15 -3.53
C SER A 48 1.44 -9.21 -3.73
N ALA A 49 0.17 -8.81 -3.76
CA ALA A 49 -0.94 -9.73 -4.03
C ALA A 49 -0.80 -10.43 -5.38
N SER A 50 -0.38 -9.70 -6.42
CA SER A 50 -0.12 -10.30 -7.74
C SER A 50 0.99 -11.36 -7.67
N ARG A 51 2.10 -11.09 -6.97
CA ARG A 51 3.17 -12.07 -6.76
C ARG A 51 2.68 -13.32 -6.02
N ALA A 52 1.82 -13.13 -5.01
CA ALA A 52 1.22 -14.25 -4.29
C ALA A 52 0.37 -15.14 -5.20
N CYS A 53 -0.49 -14.51 -6.02
CA CYS A 53 -1.28 -15.21 -7.04
C CYS A 53 -0.39 -15.97 -8.02
N ASP A 54 0.63 -15.31 -8.57
CA ASP A 54 1.54 -15.91 -9.54
C ASP A 54 2.26 -17.13 -8.95
N TYR A 55 2.76 -17.02 -7.71
CA TYR A 55 3.42 -18.11 -7.01
C TYR A 55 2.49 -19.33 -6.81
N LEU A 56 1.28 -19.09 -6.29
CA LEU A 56 0.30 -20.14 -6.06
C LEU A 56 -0.22 -20.76 -7.37
N ASN A 57 -0.32 -19.98 -8.44
CA ASN A 57 -0.69 -20.45 -9.77
C ASN A 57 0.45 -21.23 -10.44
N MET A 58 1.71 -20.93 -10.14
CA MET A 58 2.86 -21.70 -10.66
C MET A 58 2.91 -23.09 -10.05
N GLY A 59 2.51 -23.24 -8.79
CA GLY A 59 2.42 -24.56 -8.17
C GLY A 59 3.77 -25.18 -7.78
N VAL A 60 4.83 -24.38 -7.67
CA VAL A 60 6.20 -24.85 -7.40
C VAL A 60 6.67 -24.40 -6.03
N PHE A 61 7.12 -25.35 -5.21
CA PHE A 61 7.75 -25.07 -3.93
C PHE A 61 9.10 -24.38 -4.11
N THR A 62 9.34 -23.35 -3.31
CA THR A 62 10.66 -22.71 -3.20
C THR A 62 11.11 -22.59 -1.75
N ASP A 63 12.42 -22.67 -1.57
CA ASP A 63 13.10 -22.40 -0.30
C ASP A 63 13.42 -20.90 -0.13
N ASP A 64 13.04 -20.05 -1.08
CA ASP A 64 13.17 -18.59 -0.95
C ASP A 64 12.36 -18.12 0.29
N PRO A 65 13.01 -17.49 1.29
CA PRO A 65 12.33 -17.02 2.50
C PRO A 65 11.12 -16.15 2.21
N ARG A 66 11.15 -15.36 1.12
CA ARG A 66 10.05 -14.46 0.73
C ARG A 66 8.76 -15.21 0.42
N TYR A 67 8.86 -16.33 -0.30
CA TYR A 67 7.71 -17.09 -0.76
C TYR A 67 7.41 -18.31 0.11
N SER A 68 8.35 -18.72 0.97
CA SER A 68 8.21 -19.86 1.88
C SER A 68 6.94 -19.82 2.74
N VAL A 69 6.44 -18.63 3.08
CA VAL A 69 5.20 -18.39 3.83
C VAL A 69 3.96 -18.94 3.08
N LEU A 70 4.01 -19.03 1.75
CA LEU A 70 2.92 -19.56 0.92
C LEU A 70 2.99 -21.08 0.72
N ASN A 71 4.10 -21.75 1.07
CA ASN A 71 4.27 -23.19 0.86
C ASN A 71 3.16 -24.02 1.55
N PRO A 72 2.76 -23.73 2.80
CA PRO A 72 1.67 -24.49 3.45
C PRO A 72 0.30 -24.30 2.78
N ALA A 73 0.07 -23.20 2.07
CA ALA A 73 -1.14 -23.01 1.27
C ALA A 73 -1.06 -23.82 -0.03
N LEU A 74 0.12 -23.88 -0.64
CA LEU A 74 0.38 -24.66 -1.83
C LEU A 74 0.24 -26.18 -1.59
N GLU A 75 0.71 -26.68 -0.44
CA GLU A 75 0.52 -28.09 -0.03
C GLU A 75 -0.96 -28.47 0.03
N ARG A 76 -1.80 -27.59 0.57
CA ARG A 76 -3.24 -27.82 0.71
C ARG A 76 -3.98 -27.84 -0.63
N LEU A 77 -3.45 -27.15 -1.64
CA LEU A 77 -3.99 -27.20 -3.00
C LEU A 77 -3.73 -28.57 -3.66
N ASN A 78 -2.81 -29.39 -3.13
CA ASN A 78 -2.55 -30.76 -3.58
C ASN A 78 -2.37 -30.90 -5.11
N GLY A 79 -1.62 -29.97 -5.71
CA GLY A 79 -1.39 -29.93 -7.15
C GLY A 79 -2.51 -29.32 -7.99
N VAL A 80 -3.61 -28.86 -7.39
CA VAL A 80 -4.66 -28.10 -8.08
C VAL A 80 -4.19 -26.66 -8.27
N ASN A 81 -4.22 -26.19 -9.52
CA ASN A 81 -3.95 -24.78 -9.82
C ASN A 81 -5.17 -23.93 -9.46
N PRO A 82 -5.05 -22.95 -8.55
CA PRO A 82 -6.19 -22.16 -8.09
C PRO A 82 -6.63 -21.08 -9.10
N ASN A 83 -5.82 -20.80 -10.13
CA ASN A 83 -6.05 -19.78 -11.15
C ASN A 83 -6.54 -18.44 -10.55
N LEU A 84 -5.80 -17.98 -9.54
CA LEU A 84 -6.11 -16.79 -8.78
C LEU A 84 -5.75 -15.54 -9.56
N ARG A 85 -6.60 -14.52 -9.45
CA ARG A 85 -6.34 -13.20 -10.02
C ARG A 85 -6.78 -12.12 -9.06
N VAL A 86 -6.03 -11.02 -9.01
CA VAL A 86 -6.47 -9.80 -8.31
C VAL A 86 -7.59 -9.16 -9.11
N LEU A 87 -8.82 -9.15 -8.57
CA LEU A 87 -9.98 -8.55 -9.21
C LEU A 87 -9.98 -7.04 -9.00
N ARG A 88 -9.88 -6.61 -7.74
CA ARG A 88 -9.92 -5.21 -7.33
C ARG A 88 -9.31 -5.02 -5.95
N LEU A 89 -8.94 -3.79 -5.65
CA LEU A 89 -8.59 -3.37 -4.30
C LEU A 89 -9.64 -2.36 -3.86
N GLU A 90 -10.18 -2.55 -2.66
CA GLU A 90 -10.96 -1.53 -1.98
C GLU A 90 -10.06 -0.83 -0.97
N THR A 91 -10.17 0.49 -0.90
CA THR A 91 -9.39 1.29 0.05
C THR A 91 -10.33 2.16 0.84
N SER A 92 -10.20 2.12 2.15
CA SER A 92 -10.87 3.05 3.05
C SER A 92 -9.84 3.66 3.98
N GLN A 93 -10.00 4.95 4.27
CA GLN A 93 -9.14 5.66 5.19
C GLN A 93 -10.00 6.27 6.28
N LEU A 94 -9.63 6.00 7.53
CA LEU A 94 -10.24 6.59 8.71
C LEU A 94 -9.12 7.07 9.63
N ASN A 95 -9.03 8.39 9.83
CA ASN A 95 -7.94 9.02 10.58
C ASN A 95 -6.56 8.60 10.01
N ASN A 96 -5.64 8.16 10.87
CA ASN A 96 -4.33 7.62 10.50
C ASN A 96 -4.33 6.12 10.17
N THR A 97 -5.49 5.53 9.86
CA THR A 97 -5.58 4.12 9.49
C THR A 97 -6.07 3.98 8.06
N ILE A 98 -5.25 3.34 7.21
CA ILE A 98 -5.63 2.92 5.86
C ILE A 98 -5.97 1.43 5.93
N THR A 99 -7.17 1.07 5.49
CA THR A 99 -7.58 -0.32 5.32
C THR A 99 -7.65 -0.64 3.83
N ILE A 100 -6.91 -1.67 3.41
CA ILE A 100 -6.87 -2.13 2.04
C ILE A 100 -7.43 -3.55 2.00
N THR A 101 -8.58 -3.71 1.35
CA THR A 101 -9.17 -5.02 1.10
C THR A 101 -8.76 -5.47 -0.30
N VAL A 102 -8.00 -6.55 -0.38
CA VAL A 102 -7.63 -7.20 -1.64
C VAL A 102 -8.70 -8.22 -1.99
N VAL A 103 -9.38 -8.02 -3.11
CA VAL A 103 -10.37 -8.94 -3.62
C VAL A 103 -9.75 -9.76 -4.74
N LEU A 104 -9.65 -11.07 -4.51
CA LEU A 104 -9.16 -12.06 -5.46
C LEU A 104 -10.34 -12.81 -6.08
N THR A 105 -10.17 -13.36 -7.27
CA THR A 105 -11.14 -14.26 -7.90
C THR A 105 -10.48 -15.60 -8.23
N THR A 106 -11.28 -16.68 -8.12
CA THR A 106 -10.94 -18.01 -8.63
C THR A 106 -12.16 -18.64 -9.31
N PRO A 107 -11.99 -19.32 -10.45
CA PRO A 107 -13.07 -20.03 -11.11
C PRO A 107 -13.47 -21.34 -10.39
N TYR A 108 -12.71 -21.79 -9.39
CA TYR A 108 -12.88 -23.12 -8.78
C TYR A 108 -13.56 -23.05 -7.42
N SER A 109 -14.61 -23.85 -7.23
CA SER A 109 -15.41 -23.90 -5.99
C SER A 109 -14.87 -24.86 -4.93
N ALA A 110 -13.96 -25.76 -5.30
CA ALA A 110 -13.39 -26.79 -4.41
C ALA A 110 -12.24 -26.28 -3.53
N ILE A 111 -11.87 -25.01 -3.67
CA ILE A 111 -10.75 -24.40 -2.96
C ILE A 111 -11.25 -23.74 -1.69
N ASP A 112 -10.54 -23.97 -0.58
CA ASP A 112 -10.81 -23.31 0.69
C ASP A 112 -10.37 -21.84 0.61
N ASN A 113 -11.35 -20.97 0.33
CA ASN A 113 -11.15 -19.54 0.15
C ASN A 113 -10.65 -18.85 1.42
N GLU A 114 -11.02 -19.30 2.62
CA GLU A 114 -10.65 -18.63 3.88
C GLU A 114 -9.19 -18.89 4.23
N THR A 115 -8.76 -20.15 4.13
CA THR A 115 -7.35 -20.52 4.35
C THR A 115 -6.45 -19.86 3.30
N LEU A 116 -6.90 -19.82 2.05
CA LEU A 116 -6.16 -19.19 0.96
C LEU A 116 -6.02 -17.68 1.16
N ALA A 117 -7.12 -17.01 1.52
CA ALA A 117 -7.11 -15.59 1.85
C ALA A 117 -6.13 -15.27 2.98
N SER A 118 -6.18 -16.04 4.07
CA SER A 118 -5.32 -15.86 5.25
C SER A 118 -3.83 -16.05 4.92
N ALA A 119 -3.51 -17.03 4.07
CA ALA A 119 -2.14 -17.26 3.62
C ALA A 119 -1.62 -16.12 2.75
N ILE A 120 -2.44 -15.62 1.83
CA ILE A 120 -2.07 -14.50 0.95
C ILE A 120 -1.95 -13.21 1.78
N GLU A 121 -2.83 -12.98 2.75
CA GLU A 121 -2.72 -11.85 3.68
C GLU A 121 -1.39 -11.87 4.43
N SER A 122 -1.04 -13.04 5.00
CA SER A 122 0.23 -13.23 5.72
C SER A 122 1.44 -13.00 4.81
N PHE A 123 1.39 -13.48 3.57
CA PHE A 123 2.43 -13.21 2.58
C PHE A 123 2.56 -11.73 2.26
N ILE A 124 1.44 -11.03 2.03
CA ILE A 124 1.47 -9.60 1.72
C ILE A 124 2.10 -8.82 2.89
N VAL A 125 1.71 -9.13 4.12
CA VAL A 125 2.30 -8.48 5.31
C VAL A 125 3.81 -8.74 5.38
N HIS A 126 4.24 -9.98 5.16
CA HIS A 126 5.66 -10.35 5.16
C HIS A 126 6.45 -9.65 4.04
N ASP A 127 5.97 -9.72 2.80
CA ASP A 127 6.61 -9.14 1.62
C ASP A 127 6.71 -7.62 1.74
N LEU A 128 5.66 -6.93 2.22
CA LEU A 128 5.70 -5.48 2.43
C LEU A 128 6.69 -5.09 3.51
N SER A 129 6.75 -5.82 4.62
CA SER A 129 7.70 -5.54 5.71
C SER A 129 9.17 -5.74 5.33
N THR A 130 9.44 -6.49 4.26
CA THR A 130 10.80 -6.85 3.85
C THR A 130 11.27 -6.15 2.57
N THR A 131 10.34 -5.68 1.72
CA THR A 131 10.66 -5.10 0.40
C THR A 131 10.34 -3.61 0.29
N THR A 132 9.69 -3.02 1.28
CA THR A 132 9.26 -1.62 1.26
C THR A 132 9.68 -0.87 2.52
N ASN A 133 9.30 0.41 2.61
CA ASN A 133 9.53 1.25 3.79
C ASN A 133 8.45 1.05 4.88
N LEU A 134 7.54 0.08 4.72
CA LEU A 134 6.57 -0.26 5.75
C LEU A 134 7.26 -1.09 6.84
N ALA A 135 7.08 -0.68 8.09
CA ALA A 135 7.60 -1.40 9.25
C ALA A 135 6.50 -2.23 9.90
N LEU A 136 6.84 -3.42 10.38
CA LEU A 136 5.94 -4.22 11.20
C LEU A 136 6.14 -3.85 12.68
N SER A 137 5.09 -3.34 13.32
CA SER A 137 5.09 -2.95 14.74
C SER A 137 3.94 -3.65 15.46
N ASN A 138 4.24 -4.49 16.44
CA ASN A 138 3.25 -5.27 17.21
C ASN A 138 2.26 -6.07 16.34
N GLY A 139 2.71 -6.59 15.20
CA GLY A 139 1.86 -7.36 14.26
C GLY A 139 1.07 -6.51 13.25
N THR A 140 1.21 -5.19 13.30
CA THR A 140 0.53 -4.26 12.38
C THR A 140 1.54 -3.54 11.49
N LEU A 141 1.22 -3.36 10.21
CA LEU A 141 2.05 -2.59 9.30
C LEU A 141 1.89 -1.09 9.56
N VAL A 142 3.00 -0.36 9.54
CA VAL A 142 3.07 1.08 9.77
C VAL A 142 3.89 1.73 8.67
N TYR A 143 3.37 2.81 8.09
CA TYR A 143 4.05 3.67 7.13
C TYR A 143 4.17 5.09 7.70
N GLY A 144 5.33 5.41 8.28
CA GLY A 144 5.50 6.66 9.03
C GLY A 144 4.64 6.67 10.29
N ASP A 145 3.62 7.51 10.31
CA ASP A 145 2.63 7.64 11.38
C ASP A 145 1.31 6.92 11.08
N THR A 146 1.17 6.37 9.86
CA THR A 146 -0.07 5.76 9.37
C THR A 146 -0.07 4.25 9.58
N ILE A 147 -1.16 3.72 10.13
CA ILE A 147 -1.43 2.29 10.30
C ILE A 147 -2.00 1.73 9.00
N VAL A 148 -1.48 0.61 8.53
CA VAL A 148 -1.93 -0.08 7.32
C VAL A 148 -2.52 -1.43 7.70
N ASN A 149 -3.84 -1.56 7.56
CA ASN A 149 -4.56 -2.81 7.73
C ASN A 149 -4.80 -3.44 6.36
N ILE A 150 -4.47 -4.73 6.24
CA ILE A 150 -4.64 -5.49 5.01
C ILE A 150 -5.64 -6.60 5.31
N ALA A 151 -6.64 -6.73 4.45
CA ALA A 151 -7.58 -7.85 4.50
C ALA A 151 -7.62 -8.48 3.12
N VAL A 152 -7.65 -9.81 3.04
CA VAL A 152 -7.78 -10.51 1.76
C VAL A 152 -9.12 -11.25 1.72
N ARG A 153 -9.78 -11.22 0.56
CA ARG A 153 -11.01 -11.96 0.29
C ARG A 153 -10.92 -12.64 -1.06
N VAL A 154 -11.46 -13.86 -1.15
CA VAL A 154 -11.52 -14.62 -2.40
C VAL A 154 -12.99 -14.76 -2.81
N GLU A 155 -13.33 -14.14 -3.93
CA GLU A 155 -14.64 -14.16 -4.58
C GLU A 155 -14.65 -15.15 -5.77
N ARG A 156 -15.86 -15.41 -6.28
CA ARG A 156 -16.07 -16.22 -7.48
C ARG A 156 -16.35 -15.31 -8.65
#